data_AF-A0A0E1NCD8-F1
#
_entry.id   AF-A0A0E1NCD8-F1
#
_cell.length_a   1.000
_cell.length_b   1.000
_cell.length_c   1.000
_cell.angle_alpha   90.00
_cell.angle_beta   90.00
_cell.angle_gamma   90.00
#
_symmetry.space_group_name_H-M   'P 1'
#
loop_
_entity.id
_entity.type
_entity.pdbx_description
1 polymer ?
#
loop_
_entity_poly.entity_id
_entity_poly.type
_entity_poly.pdbx_seq_one_letter_code
_entity_poly.pdbx_strand_id
1 'polypeptide(L)'
;MMSLWIAIGALSALALISGAVLGFAARRFQVDQDPVVEQVDAILPQSQCGQCGYPGCRPYAEAVSAGGEKINKCAPGGEQVMLKLAELLAVEPQPLDGDEAAAHPQRKVAFIDEANCIGCTKCIQACPVDAIVGATRAMHTVLPDLCTGCDLCVSPCPTDCIEMIPVATTTANWKWDLSTIPVKNLPSQLAASQMIPVKMIDVEQHV
;
A
#
# COMPACT_ATOMS: atom_id res chain seq x y z
N MET A 1 -61.85 4.69 16.19
CA MET A 1 -61.29 5.54 15.11
C MET A 1 -60.44 6.72 15.62
N MET A 2 -60.92 7.57 16.54
CA MET A 2 -60.20 8.78 16.97
C MET A 2 -58.80 8.52 17.57
N SER A 3 -58.66 7.49 18.40
CA SER A 3 -57.38 7.11 19.04
C SER A 3 -56.30 6.67 18.05
N LEU A 4 -56.70 6.02 16.95
CA LEU A 4 -55.78 5.56 15.90
C LEU A 4 -55.12 6.77 15.19
N TRP A 5 -55.91 7.79 14.85
CA TRP A 5 -55.40 9.00 14.20
C TRP A 5 -54.50 9.84 15.12
N ILE A 6 -54.80 9.89 16.41
CA ILE A 6 -53.95 10.56 17.41
C ILE A 6 -52.59 9.86 17.51
N ALA A 7 -52.56 8.53 17.56
CA ALA A 7 -51.32 7.77 17.62
C ALA A 7 -50.46 7.97 16.36
N ILE A 8 -51.07 7.91 15.17
CA ILE A 8 -50.38 8.14 13.89
C ILE A 8 -49.80 9.56 13.83
N GLY A 9 -50.59 10.57 14.23
CA GLY A 9 -50.15 11.96 14.24
C GLY A 9 -48.99 12.21 15.22
N ALA A 10 -49.09 11.68 16.44
CA ALA A 10 -48.06 11.84 17.47
C ALA A 10 -46.73 11.17 17.06
N LEU A 11 -46.77 9.94 16.53
CA LEU A 11 -45.58 9.23 16.08
C LEU A 11 -44.92 9.90 14.87
N SER A 12 -45.72 10.38 13.91
CA SER A 12 -45.21 11.08 12.73
C SER A 12 -44.53 12.41 13.11
N ALA A 13 -45.13 13.17 14.02
CA ALA A 13 -44.56 14.42 14.52
C ALA A 13 -43.25 14.17 15.28
N LEU A 14 -43.22 13.17 16.17
CA LEU A 14 -42.01 12.80 16.89
C LEU A 14 -40.89 12.37 15.94
N ALA A 15 -41.21 11.57 14.92
CA ALA A 15 -40.25 11.14 13.90
C ALA A 15 -39.69 12.31 13.08
N LEU A 16 -40.55 13.25 12.66
CA LEU A 16 -40.12 14.45 11.95
C LEU A 16 -39.21 15.34 12.80
N ILE A 17 -39.58 15.57 14.07
CA ILE A 17 -38.79 16.41 14.97
C ILE A 17 -37.44 15.76 15.26
N SER A 18 -37.43 14.48 15.63
CA SER A 18 -36.18 13.76 15.92
C SER A 18 -35.29 13.63 14.68
N GLY A 19 -35.87 13.34 13.50
CA GLY A 19 -35.14 13.32 12.24
C GLY A 19 -34.57 14.67 11.85
N ALA A 20 -35.31 15.77 12.02
CA ALA A 20 -34.84 17.12 11.74
C ALA A 20 -33.69 17.53 12.67
N VAL A 21 -33.80 17.23 13.97
CA VAL A 21 -32.76 17.51 14.96
C VAL A 21 -31.49 16.72 14.67
N LEU A 22 -31.60 15.41 14.40
CA LEU A 22 -30.45 14.57 14.07
C LEU A 22 -29.82 14.96 12.73
N GLY A 23 -30.63 15.29 11.72
CA GLY A 23 -30.14 15.76 10.42
C GLY A 23 -29.43 17.11 10.51
N PHE A 24 -29.94 18.04 11.34
CA PHE A 24 -29.28 19.30 11.61
C PHE A 24 -27.96 19.11 12.36
N ALA A 25 -27.94 18.27 13.39
CA ALA A 25 -26.73 17.95 14.13
C ALA A 25 -25.67 17.31 13.22
N ALA A 26 -26.04 16.35 12.39
CA ALA A 26 -25.12 15.66 11.49
C ALA A 26 -24.43 16.61 10.50
N ARG A 27 -25.16 17.57 9.91
CA ARG A 27 -24.55 18.59 9.03
C ARG A 27 -23.74 19.63 9.78
N ARG A 28 -24.21 20.06 10.96
CA ARG A 28 -23.56 21.14 11.72
C ARG A 28 -22.25 20.69 12.37
N PHE A 29 -22.14 19.41 12.70
CA PHE A 29 -20.97 18.80 13.35
C PHE A 29 -20.16 17.90 12.42
N GLN A 30 -20.31 18.05 11.10
CA GLN A 30 -19.42 17.37 10.16
C GLN A 30 -17.98 17.88 10.41
N VAL A 31 -17.09 16.97 10.77
CA VAL A 31 -15.67 17.26 10.96
C VAL A 31 -15.01 17.20 9.59
N ASP A 32 -14.47 18.33 9.13
CA ASP A 32 -13.62 18.37 7.94
C ASP A 32 -12.39 17.50 8.22
N GLN A 33 -12.30 16.35 7.54
CA GLN A 33 -11.09 15.53 7.56
C GLN A 33 -9.99 16.30 6.83
N ASP A 34 -8.75 16.18 7.32
CA ASP A 34 -7.61 16.76 6.60
C ASP A 34 -7.53 16.11 5.20
N PRO A 35 -7.63 16.89 4.11
CA PRO A 35 -7.62 16.34 2.76
C PRO A 35 -6.34 15.58 2.44
N VAL A 36 -5.23 15.84 3.14
CA VAL A 36 -3.98 15.12 2.96
C VAL A 36 -4.09 13.68 3.48
N VAL A 37 -4.73 13.49 4.64
CA VAL A 37 -4.91 12.15 5.23
C VAL A 37 -5.74 11.26 4.33
N GLU A 38 -6.81 11.79 3.72
CA GLU A 38 -7.63 11.03 2.77
C GLU A 38 -6.85 10.61 1.53
N GLN A 39 -5.98 11.50 1.01
CA GLN A 39 -5.13 11.20 -0.14
C GLN A 39 -4.07 10.14 0.20
N VAL A 40 -3.45 10.22 1.37
CA VAL A 40 -2.50 9.22 1.85
C VAL A 40 -3.19 7.87 2.06
N ASP A 41 -4.36 7.84 2.70
CA ASP A 41 -5.15 6.62 2.90
C ASP A 41 -5.50 5.98 1.54
N ALA A 42 -5.90 6.77 0.54
CA ALA A 42 -6.20 6.27 -0.81
C ALA A 42 -4.99 5.64 -1.54
N ILE A 43 -3.76 6.05 -1.22
CA ILE A 43 -2.53 5.48 -1.80
C ILE A 43 -2.15 4.15 -1.14
N LEU A 44 -2.52 3.97 0.14
CA LEU A 44 -2.21 2.75 0.89
C LEU A 44 -2.99 1.54 0.34
N PRO A 45 -2.47 0.31 0.53
CA PRO A 45 -3.08 -0.90 -0.02
C PRO A 45 -4.43 -1.30 0.62
N GLN A 46 -4.93 -0.54 1.60
CA GLN A 46 -6.21 -0.77 2.30
C GLN A 46 -6.39 -2.18 2.89
N SER A 47 -5.28 -2.90 3.13
CA SER A 47 -5.30 -4.28 3.63
C SER A 47 -5.53 -4.38 5.13
N GLN A 48 -5.40 -3.27 5.89
CA GLN A 48 -5.58 -3.22 7.34
C GLN A 48 -4.76 -4.28 8.12
N CYS A 49 -3.61 -4.69 7.59
CA CYS A 49 -2.81 -5.81 8.12
C CYS A 49 -1.96 -5.49 9.36
N GLY A 50 -1.70 -4.21 9.61
CA GLY A 50 -0.97 -3.73 10.78
C GLY A 50 0.52 -4.07 10.88
N GLN A 51 1.14 -4.55 9.81
CA GLN A 51 2.59 -4.84 9.77
C GLN A 51 3.48 -3.61 10.02
N CYS A 52 2.97 -2.40 9.77
CA CYS A 52 3.67 -1.14 10.05
C CYS A 52 3.63 -0.71 11.53
N GLY A 53 2.94 -1.46 12.40
CA GLY A 53 2.78 -1.13 13.83
C GLY A 53 1.52 -0.32 14.17
N TYR A 54 0.68 -0.02 13.17
CA TYR A 54 -0.60 0.68 13.34
C TYR A 54 -1.77 -0.28 13.15
N PRO A 55 -2.93 -0.06 13.80
CA PRO A 55 -4.09 -0.95 13.71
C PRO A 55 -4.80 -0.91 12.33
N GLY A 56 -4.34 -0.06 11.41
CA GLY A 56 -4.85 0.05 10.05
C GLY A 56 -4.11 1.10 9.22
N CYS A 57 -4.50 1.23 7.96
CA CYS A 57 -4.02 2.18 6.97
C CYS A 57 -4.32 3.62 7.37
N ARG A 58 -5.53 3.92 7.84
CA ARG A 58 -5.92 5.30 8.22
C ARG A 58 -5.10 5.87 9.39
N PRO A 59 -4.92 5.18 10.53
CA PRO A 59 -4.07 5.70 11.60
C PRO A 59 -2.60 5.88 11.18
N TYR A 60 -2.11 5.03 10.26
CA TYR A 60 -0.80 5.23 9.66
C TYR A 60 -0.77 6.47 8.75
N ALA A 61 -1.82 6.68 7.95
CA ALA A 61 -1.97 7.85 7.09
C ALA A 61 -1.97 9.15 7.90
N GLU A 62 -2.68 9.19 9.04
CA GLU A 62 -2.68 10.31 9.97
C GLU A 62 -1.28 10.57 10.55
N ALA A 63 -0.58 9.52 11.01
CA ALA A 63 0.75 9.66 11.59
C ALA A 63 1.79 10.16 10.57
N VAL A 64 1.70 9.68 9.33
CA VAL A 64 2.57 10.10 8.24
C VAL A 64 2.24 11.54 7.80
N SER A 65 0.96 11.89 7.69
CA SER A 65 0.53 13.24 7.28
C SER A 65 0.88 14.30 8.33
N ALA A 66 0.86 13.94 9.62
CA ALA A 66 1.30 14.82 10.71
C ALA A 66 2.82 15.04 10.76
N GLY A 67 3.60 14.40 9.88
CA GLY A 67 5.06 14.50 9.83
C GLY A 67 5.80 13.78 10.97
N GLY A 68 5.10 12.93 11.72
CA GLY A 68 5.64 12.23 12.89
C GLY A 68 6.27 10.86 12.59
N GLU A 69 6.12 10.33 11.38
CA GLU A 69 6.47 8.95 11.06
C GLU A 69 7.09 8.77 9.67
N LYS A 70 7.90 7.71 9.52
CA LYS A 70 8.55 7.32 8.27
C LYS A 70 7.56 6.78 7.24
N ILE A 71 7.73 7.18 5.98
CA ILE A 71 6.92 6.79 4.82
C ILE A 71 7.22 5.36 4.31
N ASN A 72 8.29 4.74 4.80
CA ASN A 72 8.81 3.46 4.29
C ASN A 72 8.40 2.23 5.12
N LYS A 73 7.42 2.36 6.04
CA LYS A 73 7.01 1.26 6.95
C LYS A 73 5.98 0.29 6.36
N CYS A 74 5.35 0.63 5.24
CA CYS A 74 4.32 -0.21 4.63
C CYS A 74 4.94 -1.37 3.82
N ALA A 75 5.09 -2.55 4.43
CA ALA A 75 5.66 -3.70 3.74
C ALA A 75 4.84 -4.22 2.54
N PRO A 76 3.49 -4.31 2.61
CA PRO A 76 2.69 -4.77 1.47
C PRO A 76 2.67 -3.77 0.30
N GLY A 77 2.79 -2.47 0.60
CA GLY A 77 2.85 -1.41 -0.40
C GLY A 77 4.23 -1.28 -1.07
N GLY A 78 5.28 -1.63 -0.33
CA GLY A 78 6.66 -1.58 -0.80
C GLY A 78 7.09 -0.19 -1.28
N GLU A 79 8.09 -0.19 -2.16
CA GLU A 79 8.71 1.04 -2.67
C GLU A 79 7.73 1.92 -3.46
N GLN A 80 6.81 1.32 -4.22
CA GLN A 80 5.87 2.07 -5.05
C GLN A 80 4.94 2.95 -4.22
N VAL A 81 4.47 2.43 -3.09
CA VAL A 81 3.66 3.23 -2.15
C VAL A 81 4.51 4.31 -1.51
N MET A 82 5.73 4.00 -1.08
CA MET A 82 6.65 4.98 -0.49
C MET A 82 6.94 6.15 -1.45
N LEU A 83 7.23 5.88 -2.72
CA LEU A 83 7.51 6.91 -3.72
C LEU A 83 6.31 7.84 -3.96
N LYS A 84 5.11 7.28 -4.05
CA LYS A 84 3.87 8.07 -4.18
C LYS A 84 3.61 8.94 -2.95
N LEU A 85 3.91 8.42 -1.76
CA LEU A 85 3.79 9.19 -0.51
C LEU A 85 4.83 10.30 -0.43
N ALA A 86 6.07 10.04 -0.85
CA ALA A 86 7.13 11.05 -0.95
C ALA A 86 6.72 12.20 -1.88
N GLU A 87 6.17 11.87 -3.06
CA GLU A 87 5.66 12.83 -4.03
C GLU A 87 4.50 13.66 -3.46
N LEU A 88 3.50 13.01 -2.85
CA LEU A 88 2.32 13.68 -2.29
C LEU A 88 2.68 14.63 -1.13
N LEU A 89 3.57 14.21 -0.25
CA LEU A 89 3.95 14.96 0.95
C LEU A 89 5.12 15.92 0.72
N ALA A 90 5.69 15.94 -0.49
CA ALA A 90 6.88 16.69 -0.85
C ALA A 90 8.06 16.42 0.11
N VAL A 91 8.23 15.16 0.51
CA VAL A 91 9.31 14.69 1.39
C VAL A 91 10.31 13.88 0.56
N GLU A 92 11.60 13.96 0.90
CA GLU A 92 12.61 13.17 0.21
C GLU A 92 12.33 11.65 0.36
N PRO A 93 12.43 10.87 -0.72
CA PRO A 93 12.18 9.45 -0.67
C PRO A 93 13.18 8.80 0.29
N GLN A 94 12.64 8.22 1.35
CA GLN A 94 13.46 7.52 2.32
C GLN A 94 13.86 6.18 1.71
N PRO A 95 15.16 5.88 1.59
CA PRO A 95 15.59 4.62 1.02
C PRO A 95 15.00 3.46 1.82
N LEU A 96 14.58 2.41 1.10
CA LEU A 96 14.37 1.10 1.70
C LEU A 96 15.69 0.41 2.03
N ASP A 97 16.77 0.85 1.37
CA ASP A 97 18.12 0.31 1.44
C ASP A 97 19.12 1.43 1.75
N GLY A 98 19.72 1.42 2.95
CA GLY A 98 20.87 2.31 3.20
C GLY A 98 21.03 2.95 4.58
N ASP A 99 20.43 2.40 5.65
CA ASP A 99 20.91 2.65 7.02
C ASP A 99 20.73 1.37 7.84
N GLU A 100 21.82 0.87 8.44
CA GLU A 100 21.96 -0.44 9.13
C GLU A 100 21.08 -0.67 10.38
N ALA A 101 19.97 0.07 10.54
CA ALA A 101 19.07 -0.03 11.69
C ALA A 101 17.57 -0.16 11.35
N ALA A 102 17.19 -0.20 10.07
CA ALA A 102 15.79 -0.41 9.68
C ALA A 102 15.58 -1.85 9.18
N ALA A 103 14.82 -2.63 9.93
CA ALA A 103 14.34 -3.94 9.50
C ALA A 103 13.62 -3.80 8.14
N HIS A 104 14.29 -4.25 7.08
CA HIS A 104 13.81 -4.12 5.70
C HIS A 104 12.46 -4.82 5.54
N PRO A 105 11.41 -4.13 5.07
CA PRO A 105 10.22 -4.81 4.63
C PRO A 105 10.47 -5.43 3.25
N GLN A 106 11.17 -6.58 3.22
CA GLN A 106 11.25 -7.37 2.00
C GLN A 106 9.87 -7.88 1.66
N ARG A 107 9.47 -7.74 0.39
CA ARG A 107 8.21 -8.31 -0.09
C ARG A 107 8.26 -9.83 0.10
N LYS A 108 7.35 -10.34 0.92
CA LYS A 108 7.12 -11.77 1.10
C LYS A 108 5.83 -12.16 0.39
N VAL A 109 5.77 -13.41 -0.05
CA VAL A 109 4.58 -14.04 -0.61
C VAL A 109 4.22 -15.25 0.22
N ALA A 110 2.92 -15.48 0.38
CA ALA A 110 2.43 -16.66 1.07
C ALA A 110 2.69 -17.90 0.19
N PHE A 111 3.16 -18.96 0.82
CA PHE A 111 3.32 -20.29 0.24
C PHE A 111 2.48 -21.26 1.07
N ILE A 112 1.67 -22.08 0.41
CA ILE A 112 0.80 -23.06 1.06
C ILE A 112 1.41 -24.43 0.80
N ASP A 113 1.72 -25.17 1.86
CA ASP A 113 2.15 -26.57 1.76
C ASP A 113 0.95 -27.46 1.40
N GLU A 114 0.94 -27.98 0.16
CA GLU A 114 -0.15 -28.78 -0.35
C GLU A 114 -0.34 -30.11 0.40
N ALA A 115 0.71 -30.65 1.02
CA ALA A 115 0.62 -31.91 1.77
C ALA A 115 -0.18 -31.77 3.08
N ASN A 116 -0.15 -30.57 3.67
CA ASN A 116 -0.78 -30.27 4.96
C ASN A 116 -2.08 -29.45 4.83
N CYS A 117 -2.45 -29.06 3.61
CA CYS A 117 -3.67 -28.31 3.33
C CYS A 117 -4.92 -29.20 3.31
N ILE A 118 -5.83 -29.01 4.26
CA ILE A 118 -7.11 -29.76 4.34
C ILE A 118 -8.27 -29.16 3.53
N GLY A 119 -8.05 -28.04 2.85
CA GLY A 119 -9.09 -27.36 2.07
C GLY A 119 -10.20 -26.70 2.88
N CYS A 120 -9.86 -26.08 4.02
CA CYS A 120 -10.81 -25.44 4.95
C CYS A 120 -11.34 -24.06 4.53
N THR A 121 -10.83 -23.48 3.44
CA THR A 121 -11.22 -22.20 2.81
C THR A 121 -11.12 -20.93 3.69
N LYS A 122 -10.64 -21.02 4.94
CA LYS A 122 -10.47 -19.86 5.83
C LYS A 122 -9.45 -18.84 5.30
N CYS A 123 -8.40 -19.32 4.65
CA CYS A 123 -7.38 -18.46 4.06
C CYS A 123 -7.93 -17.62 2.90
N ILE A 124 -8.82 -18.18 2.06
CA ILE A 124 -9.49 -17.42 0.97
C ILE A 124 -10.27 -16.25 1.57
N GLN A 125 -11.08 -16.52 2.60
CA GLN A 125 -11.92 -15.48 3.24
C GLN A 125 -11.11 -14.36 3.91
N ALA A 126 -9.88 -14.66 4.33
CA ALA A 126 -8.98 -13.70 4.95
C ALA A 126 -8.15 -12.89 3.95
N CYS A 127 -8.11 -13.29 2.67
CA CYS A 127 -7.29 -12.63 1.67
C CYS A 127 -7.98 -11.37 1.13
N PRO A 128 -7.45 -10.16 1.34
CA PRO A 128 -8.10 -8.92 0.88
C PRO A 128 -8.00 -8.68 -0.64
N VAL A 129 -7.14 -9.44 -1.32
CA VAL A 129 -6.82 -9.29 -2.76
C VAL A 129 -7.14 -10.56 -3.56
N ASP A 130 -7.80 -11.54 -2.95
CA ASP A 130 -8.18 -12.81 -3.57
C ASP A 130 -7.02 -13.55 -4.28
N ALA A 131 -5.82 -13.49 -3.72
CA ALA A 131 -4.63 -14.13 -4.29
C ALA A 131 -4.59 -15.67 -4.11
N ILE A 132 -5.53 -16.26 -3.35
CA ILE A 132 -5.54 -17.69 -3.03
C ILE A 132 -6.59 -18.39 -3.88
N VAL A 133 -6.19 -19.43 -4.60
CA VAL A 133 -7.06 -20.22 -5.47
C VAL A 133 -7.19 -21.63 -4.91
N GLY A 134 -8.42 -22.15 -4.89
CA GLY A 134 -8.74 -23.49 -4.41
C GLY A 134 -10.25 -23.69 -4.31
N ALA A 135 -10.65 -24.85 -3.78
CA ALA A 135 -12.04 -25.19 -3.53
C ALA A 135 -12.19 -25.90 -2.18
N THR A 136 -13.43 -25.99 -1.69
CA THR A 136 -13.75 -26.71 -0.46
C THR A 136 -13.31 -28.17 -0.56
N ARG A 137 -12.53 -28.66 0.42
CA ARG A 137 -11.92 -30.00 0.42
C ARG A 137 -10.93 -30.27 -0.72
N ALA A 138 -10.44 -29.23 -1.38
CA ALA A 138 -9.33 -29.30 -2.32
C ALA A 138 -8.13 -28.49 -1.79
N MET A 139 -6.93 -28.84 -2.27
CA MET A 139 -5.71 -28.11 -1.94
C MET A 139 -5.79 -26.68 -2.50
N HIS A 140 -5.27 -25.73 -1.74
CA HIS A 140 -5.22 -24.32 -2.12
C HIS A 140 -3.80 -23.96 -2.54
N THR A 141 -3.67 -23.01 -3.46
CA THR A 141 -2.39 -22.45 -3.91
C THR A 141 -2.47 -20.93 -3.97
N VAL A 142 -1.33 -20.26 -3.92
CA VAL A 142 -1.23 -18.79 -3.93
C VAL A 142 -0.72 -18.33 -5.29
N LEU A 143 -1.35 -17.31 -5.87
CA LEU A 143 -0.81 -16.60 -7.01
C LEU A 143 0.17 -15.52 -6.51
N PRO A 144 1.48 -15.69 -6.74
CA PRO A 144 2.50 -14.79 -6.18
C PRO A 144 2.39 -13.35 -6.71
N ASP A 145 1.90 -13.19 -7.95
CA ASP A 145 1.75 -11.88 -8.60
C ASP A 145 0.69 -11.01 -7.92
N LEU A 146 -0.38 -11.63 -7.41
CA LEU A 146 -1.47 -10.93 -6.73
C LEU A 146 -1.24 -10.82 -5.22
N CYS A 147 -0.42 -11.69 -4.64
CA CYS A 147 -0.16 -11.70 -3.22
C CYS A 147 0.61 -10.44 -2.78
N THR A 148 0.00 -9.65 -1.90
CA THR A 148 0.60 -8.42 -1.34
C THR A 148 1.52 -8.68 -0.15
N GLY A 149 1.55 -9.89 0.41
CA GLY A 149 2.38 -10.20 1.58
C GLY A 149 1.84 -9.65 2.89
N CYS A 150 0.52 -9.54 3.04
CA CYS A 150 -0.13 -8.96 4.22
C CYS A 150 -0.27 -9.89 5.44
N ASP A 151 0.17 -11.16 5.34
CA ASP A 151 0.18 -12.20 6.39
C ASP A 151 -1.18 -12.55 7.03
N LEU A 152 -2.28 -11.93 6.59
CA LEU A 152 -3.63 -12.15 7.13
C LEU A 152 -4.13 -13.60 6.97
N CYS A 153 -3.56 -14.36 6.03
CA CYS A 153 -3.94 -15.74 5.77
C CYS A 153 -3.32 -16.76 6.72
N VAL A 154 -2.26 -16.41 7.45
CA VAL A 154 -1.52 -17.33 8.32
C VAL A 154 -2.33 -17.64 9.58
N SER A 155 -2.82 -16.62 10.29
CA SER A 155 -3.52 -16.79 11.57
C SER A 155 -4.84 -17.58 11.51
N PRO A 156 -5.64 -17.54 10.42
CA PRO A 156 -6.87 -18.32 10.33
C PRO A 156 -6.65 -19.79 9.94
N CYS A 157 -5.43 -20.18 9.53
CA CYS A 157 -5.13 -21.54 9.09
C CYS A 157 -5.14 -22.52 10.28
N PRO A 158 -6.01 -23.55 10.31
CA PRO A 158 -6.09 -24.48 11.44
C PRO A 158 -4.97 -25.53 11.48
N THR A 159 -4.26 -25.73 10.38
CA THR A 159 -3.15 -26.69 10.26
C THR A 159 -1.79 -26.00 10.16
N ASP A 160 -1.75 -24.66 10.26
CA ASP A 160 -0.54 -23.85 10.13
C ASP A 160 0.29 -24.16 8.86
N CYS A 161 -0.37 -24.56 7.77
CA CYS A 161 0.29 -24.97 6.52
C CYS A 161 0.73 -23.81 5.61
N ILE A 162 0.80 -22.56 6.12
CA ILE A 162 1.09 -21.37 5.31
C ILE A 162 2.36 -20.70 5.84
N GLU A 163 3.34 -20.52 4.96
CA GLU A 163 4.62 -19.87 5.25
C GLU A 163 4.81 -18.61 4.39
N MET A 164 5.46 -17.58 4.95
CA MET A 164 5.78 -16.36 4.23
C MET A 164 7.22 -16.39 3.71
N ILE A 165 7.37 -16.60 2.40
CA ILE A 165 8.66 -16.74 1.75
C ILE A 165 9.06 -15.40 1.09
N PRO A 166 10.30 -14.90 1.26
CA PRO A 166 10.76 -13.72 0.53
C PRO A 166 10.82 -13.99 -0.96
N VAL A 167 10.39 -13.01 -1.76
CA VAL A 167 10.45 -13.12 -3.22
C VAL A 167 11.91 -13.07 -3.67
N ALA A 168 12.38 -14.12 -4.34
CA ALA A 168 13.73 -14.17 -4.89
C ALA A 168 13.90 -13.14 -6.02
N THR A 169 15.08 -12.51 -6.06
CA THR A 169 15.45 -11.60 -7.15
C THR A 169 15.72 -12.41 -8.42
N THR A 170 14.90 -12.20 -9.44
CA THR A 170 14.99 -12.74 -10.79
C THR A 170 15.31 -11.62 -11.77
N THR A 171 15.64 -11.94 -13.02
CA THR A 171 15.88 -10.93 -14.07
C THR A 171 14.66 -10.04 -14.34
N ALA A 172 13.45 -10.49 -14.02
CA ALA A 172 12.20 -9.75 -14.22
C ALA A 172 11.90 -8.73 -13.10
N ASN A 173 12.37 -8.95 -11.87
CA ASN A 173 12.10 -8.09 -10.72
C ASN A 173 13.37 -7.40 -10.18
N TRP A 174 14.55 -7.73 -10.73
CA TRP A 174 15.82 -7.09 -10.45
C TRP A 174 15.75 -5.59 -10.77
N LYS A 175 16.21 -4.77 -9.81
CA LYS A 175 16.44 -3.34 -10.00
C LYS A 175 17.92 -3.04 -9.88
N TRP A 176 18.38 -2.07 -10.67
CA TRP A 176 19.74 -1.55 -10.57
C TRP A 176 19.88 -0.77 -9.26
N ASP A 177 20.81 -1.19 -8.41
CA ASP A 177 21.22 -0.38 -7.27
C ASP A 177 22.13 0.75 -7.76
N LEU A 178 21.53 1.94 -7.92
CA LEU A 178 22.22 3.14 -8.35
C LEU A 178 23.22 3.66 -7.30
N SER A 179 23.07 3.29 -6.03
CA SER A 179 23.97 3.72 -4.95
C SER A 179 25.33 3.01 -5.01
N THR A 180 25.35 1.78 -5.53
CA THR A 180 26.57 1.00 -5.74
C THR A 180 27.37 1.47 -6.98
N ILE A 181 26.75 2.24 -7.89
CA ILE A 181 27.43 2.74 -9.09
C ILE A 181 28.26 3.97 -8.71
N PRO A 182 29.60 3.95 -8.84
CA PRO A 182 30.43 5.09 -8.46
C PRO A 182 30.18 6.27 -9.41
N VAL A 183 29.43 7.27 -8.94
CA VAL A 183 29.22 8.52 -9.67
C VAL A 183 30.45 9.40 -9.51
N LYS A 184 31.27 9.48 -10.57
CA LYS A 184 32.39 10.42 -10.62
C LYS A 184 31.86 11.80 -11.02
N ASN A 185 31.68 12.68 -10.04
CA ASN A 185 31.37 14.09 -10.30
C ASN A 185 32.57 14.74 -10.99
N LEU A 186 32.46 14.97 -12.30
CA LEU A 186 33.48 15.70 -13.06
C LEU A 186 33.36 17.20 -12.73
N PRO A 187 34.45 17.86 -12.32
CA PRO A 187 34.43 19.29 -12.08
C PRO A 187 34.11 20.05 -13.38
N SER A 188 33.26 21.07 -13.29
CA SER A 188 32.75 21.89 -14.41
C SER A 188 33.85 22.55 -15.26
N GLN A 189 35.07 22.61 -14.75
CA GLN A 189 36.25 23.22 -15.37
C GLN A 189 36.78 22.43 -16.57
N LEU A 190 36.48 21.12 -16.64
CA LEU A 190 36.85 20.26 -17.77
C LEU A 190 35.88 20.40 -18.96
N ALA A 191 34.65 20.89 -18.74
CA ALA A 191 33.67 21.08 -19.81
C ALA A 191 34.06 22.21 -20.78
N ALA A 192 34.83 23.20 -20.33
CA ALA A 192 35.30 24.31 -21.17
C ALA A 192 36.60 23.98 -21.94
N SER A 193 37.50 23.19 -21.37
CA SER A 193 38.84 22.93 -21.96
C SER A 193 38.89 21.74 -22.92
N GLN A 194 37.80 21.01 -23.09
CA GLN A 194 37.73 19.84 -23.99
C GLN A 194 36.55 19.93 -24.95
N MET A 195 36.34 21.11 -25.55
CA MET A 195 35.66 21.20 -26.83
C MET A 195 36.58 20.59 -27.89
N ILE A 196 36.53 19.26 -28.03
CA ILE A 196 37.12 18.59 -29.19
C ILE A 196 36.37 19.18 -30.40
N PRO A 197 37.05 19.82 -31.36
CA PRO A 197 36.35 20.33 -32.53
C PRO A 197 35.74 19.13 -33.25
N VAL A 198 34.40 19.07 -33.27
CA VAL A 198 33.66 18.12 -34.10
C VAL A 198 33.96 18.52 -35.54
N LYS A 199 34.96 17.87 -36.14
CA LYS A 199 35.23 18.02 -37.57
C LYS A 199 34.01 17.45 -38.28
N MET A 200 33.18 18.32 -38.85
CA MET A 200 32.16 17.90 -39.79
C MET A 200 32.87 17.13 -40.89
N ILE A 201 32.59 15.83 -40.98
CA ILE A 201 33.08 15.00 -42.08
C ILE A 201 32.22 15.39 -43.27
N ASP A 202 32.80 16.10 -44.24
CA ASP A 202 32.14 16.42 -45.50
C ASP A 202 31.77 15.11 -46.22
N VAL A 203 30.47 14.80 -46.25
CA VAL A 203 29.88 13.65 -46.92
C VAL A 203 29.77 13.93 -48.42
N GLU A 204 30.89 14.23 -49.08
CA GLU A 204 30.91 14.56 -50.52
C GLU A 204 31.91 13.75 -51.34
N GLN A 205 32.58 12.75 -50.74
CA GLN A 205 33.59 11.95 -51.46
C GLN A 205 33.20 10.49 -51.72
N HIS A 206 31.94 10.09 -51.58
CA HIS A 206 31.48 8.73 -51.94
C HIS A 206 30.25 8.76 -52.88
N VAL A 207 30.43 9.35 -54.06
CA VAL A 207 29.67 9.03 -55.28
C VAL A 207 30.67 8.79 -56.41
#